data_AF-A0A2V9RG23-F1
#
_entry.id   AF-A0A2V9RG23-F1
#
_cell.length_a   1.000
_cell.length_b   1.000
_cell.length_c   1.000
_cell.angle_alpha   90.00
_cell.angle_beta   90.00
_cell.angle_gamma   90.00
#
_symmetry.space_group_name_H-M   'P 1'
#
loop_
_entity.id
_entity.type
_entity.pdbx_description
1 polymer ?
#
loop_
_entity_poly.entity_id
_entity_poly.type
_entity_poly.pdbx_seq_one_letter_code
_entity_poly.pdbx_strand_id
1 'polypeptide(L)'
;MVTTILVTHDQEEAFELADQIGVIERGSLIEVGKTEELYHRPRTEFVADFIGGSNVLTGRVRDNQVKVGSTVLPLPRGIASHDEERPVRLLFRPETVLLQSEPFSADSGVIALGQGQVIERVFAGSQQRIRLEVEGLQEIPSRVPQSDYGWRTTQIEAVRPSEAEPLVQFTPEQKFWIGLRHYHILETVGLKMLICSEDSSAGEAVANFGCYLAQAAGGSATMVSVVDSSQALVNARERLERLREQWLGQLPHLEIRVRQGAAGGEILLEVQEGHYELVILGRQKSSKEARPAAFGSTVRPLLEQVGVPVLMVQEPRSSLGRVLICSAVGEPGKADVRIGGRLASLTGGLATVLHVRSSQETSEQRRRAEQHLRQALSTLESMGVKSQSKIGEEPAIDHILSEAEEGDYDLIVIGAPAPRPPRRLRWHDLANQIVSGTHRPVLVVPLVD
;
A
#
# COMPACT_ATOMS: atom_id res chain seq x y z
N MET A 1 -22.47 -19.20 -33.78
CA MET A 1 -21.74 -18.97 -32.52
C MET A 1 -22.73 -18.48 -31.50
N VAL A 2 -22.66 -18.98 -30.27
CA VAL A 2 -23.43 -18.47 -29.13
C VAL A 2 -22.43 -17.72 -28.27
N THR A 3 -22.74 -16.48 -27.92
CA THR A 3 -21.98 -15.73 -26.92
C THR A 3 -22.45 -16.17 -25.54
N THR A 4 -21.54 -16.68 -24.73
CA THR A 4 -21.81 -17.16 -23.37
C THR A 4 -21.00 -16.34 -22.39
N ILE A 5 -21.62 -15.93 -21.29
CA ILE A 5 -20.92 -15.34 -20.14
C ILE A 5 -20.91 -16.38 -19.04
N LEU A 6 -19.72 -16.76 -18.59
CA LEU A 6 -19.50 -17.66 -17.46
C LEU A 6 -18.97 -16.85 -16.28
N VAL A 7 -19.50 -17.11 -15.09
CA VAL A 7 -18.99 -16.53 -13.84
C VAL A 7 -18.51 -17.69 -12.97
N THR A 8 -17.22 -17.68 -12.64
CA THR A 8 -16.59 -18.71 -11.82
C THR A 8 -15.70 -18.09 -10.76
N HIS A 9 -15.40 -18.87 -9.73
CA HIS A 9 -14.41 -18.56 -8.72
C HIS A 9 -13.10 -19.34 -8.94
N ASP A 10 -13.08 -20.23 -9.94
CA ASP A 10 -11.94 -21.05 -10.31
C ASP A 10 -11.21 -20.40 -11.51
N GLN A 11 -9.94 -20.11 -11.31
CA GLN A 11 -9.10 -19.46 -12.31
C GLN A 11 -8.76 -20.42 -13.46
N GLU A 12 -8.54 -21.70 -13.16
CA GLU A 12 -8.20 -22.71 -14.18
C GLU A 12 -9.36 -22.86 -15.16
N GLU A 13 -10.59 -22.91 -14.66
CA GLU A 13 -11.80 -22.92 -15.50
C GLU A 13 -11.90 -21.67 -16.39
N ALA A 14 -11.61 -20.49 -15.84
CA ALA A 14 -11.62 -19.24 -16.60
C ALA A 14 -10.58 -19.25 -17.73
N PHE A 15 -9.37 -19.77 -17.47
CA PHE A 15 -8.32 -19.85 -18.48
C PHE A 15 -8.59 -20.87 -19.57
N GLU A 16 -9.19 -22.01 -19.23
CA GLU A 16 -9.45 -23.09 -20.18
C GLU A 16 -10.60 -22.77 -21.15
N LEU A 17 -11.62 -22.03 -20.69
CA LEU A 17 -12.86 -21.86 -21.43
C LEU A 17 -13.01 -20.48 -22.11
N ALA A 18 -12.36 -19.44 -21.59
CA ALA A 18 -12.67 -18.08 -21.99
C ALA A 18 -11.76 -17.55 -23.12
N ASP A 19 -12.37 -16.95 -24.14
CA ASP A 19 -11.67 -16.12 -25.12
C ASP A 19 -11.18 -14.80 -24.49
N GLN A 20 -11.94 -14.30 -23.51
CA GLN A 20 -11.67 -13.09 -22.74
C GLN A 20 -12.08 -13.30 -21.28
N ILE A 21 -11.26 -12.81 -20.37
CA ILE A 21 -11.51 -12.87 -18.92
C ILE A 21 -11.80 -11.46 -18.43
N GLY A 22 -12.86 -11.31 -17.65
CA GLY A 22 -13.15 -10.12 -16.87
C GLY A 22 -12.93 -10.39 -15.39
N VAL A 23 -12.04 -9.64 -14.73
CA VAL A 23 -11.82 -9.76 -13.29
C VAL A 23 -12.73 -8.78 -12.56
N ILE A 24 -13.45 -9.29 -11.57
CA ILE A 24 -14.33 -8.51 -10.71
C ILE A 24 -13.79 -8.53 -9.28
N GLU A 25 -13.68 -7.36 -8.66
CA GLU A 25 -13.37 -7.21 -7.24
C GLU A 25 -14.46 -6.36 -6.59
N ARG A 26 -14.99 -6.78 -5.43
CA ARG A 26 -15.97 -6.00 -4.65
C ARG A 26 -17.19 -5.49 -5.47
N GLY A 27 -17.59 -6.24 -6.51
CA GLY A 27 -18.72 -5.90 -7.38
C GLY A 27 -18.38 -5.03 -8.60
N SER A 28 -17.12 -4.65 -8.78
CA SER A 28 -16.65 -3.80 -9.88
C SER A 28 -15.76 -4.58 -10.84
N LEU A 29 -15.95 -4.35 -12.14
CA LEU A 29 -15.11 -4.93 -13.19
C LEU A 29 -13.79 -4.16 -13.30
N ILE A 30 -12.70 -4.80 -12.90
CA ILE A 30 -11.36 -4.19 -12.77
C ILE A 30 -10.67 -4.14 -14.11
N GLU A 31 -10.68 -5.26 -14.83
CA GLU A 31 -9.98 -5.40 -16.10
C GLU A 31 -10.68 -6.47 -16.94
N VAL A 32 -10.72 -6.23 -18.25
CA VAL A 32 -11.18 -7.20 -19.25
C VAL A 32 -10.13 -7.28 -20.32
N GLY A 33 -9.72 -8.49 -20.68
CA GLY A 33 -8.72 -8.71 -21.71
C GLY A 33 -8.75 -10.12 -22.25
N LYS A 34 -7.95 -10.37 -23.28
CA LYS A 34 -7.66 -11.74 -23.71
C LYS A 34 -6.94 -12.48 -22.60
N THR A 35 -7.22 -13.77 -22.46
CA THR A 35 -6.64 -14.64 -21.43
C THR A 35 -5.13 -14.49 -21.27
N GLU A 36 -4.37 -14.63 -22.35
CA GLU A 36 -2.90 -14.51 -22.32
C GLU A 36 -2.42 -13.09 -21.98
N GLU A 37 -3.11 -12.06 -22.49
CA GLU A 37 -2.74 -10.66 -22.23
C GLU A 37 -2.96 -10.32 -20.75
N LEU A 38 -4.10 -10.75 -20.20
CA LEU A 38 -4.46 -10.54 -18.80
C LEU A 38 -3.51 -11.27 -17.85
N TYR A 39 -3.01 -12.45 -18.26
CA TYR A 39 -2.00 -13.18 -17.50
C TYR A 39 -0.61 -12.54 -17.59
N HIS A 40 -0.14 -12.16 -18.78
CA HIS A 40 1.25 -11.71 -18.96
C HIS A 40 1.46 -10.20 -18.82
N ARG A 41 0.42 -9.39 -19.05
CA ARG A 41 0.49 -7.92 -19.04
C ARG A 41 -0.75 -7.31 -18.35
N PRO A 42 -1.04 -7.72 -17.10
CA PRO A 42 -2.15 -7.14 -16.35
C PRO A 42 -1.90 -5.64 -16.13
N ARG A 43 -2.96 -4.82 -16.16
CA ARG A 43 -2.85 -3.37 -15.92
C ARG A 43 -2.69 -3.02 -14.45
N THR A 44 -3.14 -3.90 -13.56
CA THR A 44 -3.13 -3.67 -12.12
C THR A 44 -2.43 -4.79 -11.37
N GLU A 45 -1.80 -4.45 -10.24
CA GLU A 45 -1.21 -5.42 -9.32
C GLU A 45 -2.26 -6.40 -8.78
N PHE A 46 -3.48 -5.90 -8.49
CA PHE A 46 -4.59 -6.74 -8.04
C PHE A 46 -4.91 -7.84 -9.04
N VAL A 47 -5.14 -7.48 -10.31
CA VAL A 47 -5.44 -8.46 -11.37
C VAL A 47 -4.29 -9.45 -11.51
N ALA A 48 -3.05 -8.95 -11.43
CA ALA A 48 -1.89 -9.81 -11.52
C ALA A 48 -1.84 -10.85 -10.40
N ASP A 49 -1.98 -10.41 -9.15
CA ASP A 49 -1.96 -11.31 -7.99
C ASP A 49 -3.15 -12.28 -8.02
N PHE A 50 -4.35 -11.76 -8.31
CA PHE A 50 -5.58 -12.54 -8.37
C PHE A 50 -5.49 -13.67 -9.39
N ILE A 51 -4.97 -13.42 -10.59
CA ILE A 51 -5.05 -14.36 -11.72
C ILE A 51 -4.00 -15.49 -11.67
N GLY A 52 -2.91 -15.34 -10.91
CA GLY A 52 -1.88 -16.39 -10.92
C GLY A 52 -0.73 -16.22 -9.94
N GLY A 53 -0.90 -15.34 -8.94
CA GLY A 53 0.19 -14.93 -8.07
C GLY A 53 1.26 -14.13 -8.81
N SER A 54 1.93 -13.23 -8.12
CA SER A 54 2.97 -12.41 -8.75
C SER A 54 4.09 -12.09 -7.80
N ASN A 55 5.27 -11.88 -8.36
CA ASN A 55 6.30 -11.12 -7.69
C ASN A 55 6.22 -9.68 -8.18
N VAL A 56 6.14 -8.75 -7.25
CA VAL A 56 6.07 -7.32 -7.53
C VAL A 56 7.17 -6.61 -6.77
N LEU A 57 8.15 -6.14 -7.52
CA LEU A 57 9.24 -5.31 -7.04
C LEU A 57 9.01 -3.87 -7.46
N THR A 58 9.48 -2.94 -6.65
CA THR A 58 9.45 -1.54 -7.03
C THR A 58 10.84 -1.11 -7.48
N GLY A 59 10.89 -0.36 -8.58
CA GLY A 59 12.12 0.15 -9.17
C GLY A 59 11.94 1.56 -9.68
N ARG A 60 12.92 2.05 -10.42
CA ARG A 60 12.92 3.37 -11.05
C ARG A 60 13.39 3.27 -12.49
N VAL A 61 12.70 3.94 -13.41
CA VAL A 61 13.11 4.04 -14.81
C VAL A 61 13.91 5.30 -15.02
N ARG A 62 15.06 5.16 -15.68
CA ARG A 62 15.89 6.25 -16.17
C ARG A 62 16.78 5.73 -17.29
N ASP A 63 17.07 6.55 -18.29
CA ASP A 63 18.05 6.23 -19.35
C ASP A 63 17.79 4.87 -20.04
N ASN A 64 16.52 4.55 -20.31
CA ASN A 64 16.06 3.29 -20.91
C ASN A 64 16.44 2.02 -20.11
N GLN A 65 16.61 2.17 -18.79
CA GLN A 65 16.90 1.11 -17.84
C GLN A 65 15.94 1.17 -16.66
N VAL A 66 15.78 0.04 -15.98
CA VAL A 66 15.01 -0.10 -14.75
C VAL A 66 15.97 -0.46 -13.63
N LYS A 67 16.11 0.42 -12.63
CA LYS A 67 16.90 0.16 -11.43
C LYS A 67 16.02 -0.39 -10.32
N VAL A 68 16.39 -1.54 -9.74
CA VAL A 68 15.74 -2.16 -8.58
C VAL A 68 16.82 -2.44 -7.53
N GLY A 69 16.85 -1.64 -6.46
CA GLY A 69 17.97 -1.65 -5.53
C GLY A 69 19.28 -1.38 -6.26
N SER A 70 20.31 -2.21 -6.03
CA SER A 70 21.58 -2.13 -6.76
C SER A 70 21.56 -2.80 -8.14
N THR A 71 20.44 -3.41 -8.54
CA THR A 71 20.33 -4.17 -9.79
C THR A 71 19.78 -3.29 -10.92
N VAL A 72 20.35 -3.43 -12.12
CA VAL A 72 19.94 -2.70 -13.32
C VAL A 72 19.42 -3.68 -14.36
N LEU A 73 18.23 -3.41 -14.88
CA LEU A 73 17.47 -4.28 -15.78
C LEU A 73 17.12 -3.51 -17.07
N PRO A 74 17.04 -4.18 -18.23
CA PRO A 74 16.75 -3.51 -19.51
C PRO A 74 15.27 -3.10 -19.63
N LEU A 75 14.95 -1.85 -19.94
CA LEU A 75 13.54 -1.43 -20.06
C LEU A 75 12.79 -2.25 -21.14
N PRO A 76 11.65 -2.90 -20.80
CA PRO A 76 10.87 -3.64 -21.79
C PRO A 76 10.38 -2.75 -22.93
N ARG A 77 10.30 -3.31 -24.15
CA ARG A 77 9.83 -2.58 -25.33
C ARG A 77 8.41 -2.06 -25.13
N GLY A 78 8.16 -0.84 -25.58
CA GLY A 78 6.84 -0.20 -25.52
C GLY A 78 6.61 0.66 -24.28
N ILE A 79 7.52 0.65 -23.31
CA ILE A 79 7.50 1.59 -22.19
C ILE A 79 8.29 2.84 -22.57
N ALA A 80 7.69 4.02 -22.39
CA ALA A 80 8.37 5.29 -22.63
C ALA A 80 9.49 5.48 -21.60
N SER A 81 10.72 5.68 -22.07
CA SER A 81 11.79 6.22 -21.24
C SER A 81 11.57 7.71 -21.08
N HIS A 82 11.68 8.21 -19.86
CA HIS A 82 11.71 9.63 -19.56
C HIS A 82 13.12 10.02 -19.07
N ASP A 83 13.49 11.29 -19.25
CA ASP A 83 14.77 11.82 -18.75
C ASP A 83 14.77 11.92 -17.22
N GLU A 84 13.59 12.04 -16.61
CA GLU A 84 13.40 12.07 -15.17
C GLU A 84 13.24 10.67 -14.59
N GLU A 85 13.81 10.46 -13.40
CA GLU A 85 13.72 9.21 -12.68
C GLU A 85 12.27 8.96 -12.21
N ARG A 86 11.59 8.00 -12.84
CA ARG A 86 10.18 7.69 -12.54
C ARG A 86 10.06 6.37 -11.78
N PRO A 87 9.32 6.29 -10.67
CA PRO A 87 9.06 5.00 -10.03
C PRO A 87 8.29 4.08 -10.98
N VAL A 88 8.64 2.80 -11.03
CA VAL A 88 7.93 1.72 -11.75
C VAL A 88 7.72 0.50 -10.84
N ARG A 89 6.70 -0.32 -11.12
CA ARG A 89 6.60 -1.65 -10.52
C ARG A 89 6.95 -2.69 -11.57
N LEU A 90 7.91 -3.56 -11.24
CA LEU A 90 8.22 -4.74 -12.02
C LEU A 90 7.39 -5.89 -11.51
N LEU A 91 6.66 -6.48 -12.43
CA LEU A 91 5.89 -7.68 -12.21
C LEU A 91 6.55 -8.85 -12.94
N PHE A 92 6.75 -9.95 -12.25
CA PHE A 92 7.15 -11.21 -12.88
C PHE A 92 6.47 -12.38 -12.21
N ARG A 93 6.18 -13.41 -12.99
CA ARG A 93 5.46 -14.58 -12.50
C ARG A 93 6.43 -15.57 -11.84
N PRO A 94 6.03 -16.28 -10.77
CA PRO A 94 6.91 -17.23 -10.08
C PRO A 94 7.58 -18.26 -11.00
N GLU A 95 6.87 -18.75 -12.03
CA GLU A 95 7.37 -19.73 -13.00
C GLU A 95 8.37 -19.15 -14.01
N THR A 96 8.51 -17.82 -14.07
CA THR A 96 9.52 -17.14 -14.90
C THR A 96 10.87 -16.99 -14.18
N VAL A 97 10.91 -17.30 -12.87
CA VAL A 97 12.11 -17.21 -12.05
C VAL A 97 12.97 -18.45 -12.24
N LEU A 98 14.22 -18.23 -12.63
CA LEU A 98 15.24 -19.25 -12.87
C LEU A 98 16.27 -19.24 -11.76
N LEU A 99 16.74 -20.42 -11.38
CA LEU A 99 17.82 -20.58 -10.42
C LEU A 99 18.84 -21.56 -10.99
N GLN A 100 20.12 -21.22 -10.86
CA GLN A 100 21.24 -22.09 -11.21
C GLN A 100 22.44 -21.80 -10.32
N SER A 101 23.39 -22.74 -10.27
CA SER A 101 24.60 -22.61 -9.44
C SER A 101 25.62 -21.62 -10.01
N GLU A 102 25.65 -21.46 -11.33
CA GLU A 102 26.62 -20.62 -12.04
C GLU A 102 25.98 -19.30 -12.54
N PRO A 103 26.76 -18.23 -12.79
CA PRO A 103 26.22 -16.99 -13.34
C PRO A 103 25.52 -17.20 -14.68
N PHE A 104 24.45 -16.45 -14.94
CA PHE A 104 23.83 -16.45 -16.26
C PHE A 104 24.77 -15.80 -17.28
N SER A 105 24.93 -16.43 -18.45
CA SER A 105 25.68 -15.82 -19.54
C SER A 105 24.92 -14.62 -20.11
N ALA A 106 25.64 -13.60 -20.58
CA ALA A 106 25.02 -12.41 -21.18
C ALA A 106 24.14 -12.75 -22.40
N ASP A 107 24.46 -13.81 -23.13
CA ASP A 107 23.75 -14.24 -24.33
C ASP A 107 22.58 -15.21 -24.05
N SER A 108 22.33 -15.56 -22.79
CA SER A 108 21.27 -16.52 -22.41
C SER A 108 19.85 -15.99 -22.61
N GLY A 109 19.69 -14.68 -22.81
CA GLY A 109 18.38 -14.01 -22.79
C GLY A 109 17.74 -13.98 -21.39
N VAL A 110 18.45 -14.41 -20.36
CA VAL A 110 18.02 -14.36 -18.95
C VAL A 110 18.49 -13.06 -18.32
N ILE A 111 17.58 -12.39 -17.64
CA ILE A 111 17.86 -11.16 -16.91
C ILE A 111 18.29 -11.52 -15.49
N ALA A 112 19.57 -11.37 -15.17
CA ALA A 112 20.08 -11.68 -13.84
C ALA A 112 19.58 -10.67 -12.79
N LEU A 113 18.95 -11.17 -11.73
CA LEU A 113 18.57 -10.36 -10.56
C LEU A 113 19.69 -10.30 -9.51
N GLY A 114 20.64 -11.24 -9.56
CA GLY A 114 21.76 -11.33 -8.63
C GLY A 114 21.83 -12.69 -7.95
N GLN A 115 22.44 -12.71 -6.77
CA GLN A 115 22.55 -13.92 -5.95
C GLN A 115 21.52 -13.89 -4.82
N GLY A 116 21.07 -15.08 -4.44
CA GLY A 116 20.13 -15.23 -3.34
C GLY A 116 20.16 -16.62 -2.73
N GLN A 117 19.40 -16.80 -1.66
CA GLN A 117 19.32 -18.04 -0.89
C GLN A 117 17.89 -18.56 -0.90
N VAL A 118 17.73 -19.88 -0.86
CA VAL A 118 16.41 -20.52 -0.75
C VAL A 118 16.05 -20.58 0.73
N ILE A 119 15.00 -19.86 1.13
CA ILE A 119 14.50 -19.80 2.51
C ILE A 119 13.59 -20.99 2.78
N GLU A 120 12.73 -21.31 1.81
CA GLU A 120 11.68 -22.31 1.96
C GLU A 120 11.47 -23.05 0.64
N ARG A 121 11.18 -24.34 0.73
CA ARG A 121 10.73 -25.16 -0.40
C ARG A 121 9.53 -25.98 0.03
N VAL A 122 8.44 -25.80 -0.70
CA VAL A 122 7.18 -26.52 -0.49
C VAL A 122 6.89 -27.38 -1.71
N PHE A 123 6.68 -28.67 -1.49
CA PHE A 123 6.19 -29.58 -2.52
C PHE A 123 4.69 -29.35 -2.73
N ALA A 124 4.28 -29.07 -3.97
CA ALA A 124 2.91 -28.78 -4.36
C ALA A 124 2.48 -29.69 -5.54
N GLY A 125 2.76 -30.99 -5.43
CA GLY A 125 2.37 -31.98 -6.45
C GLY A 125 3.27 -31.94 -7.68
N SER A 126 2.73 -31.54 -8.83
CA SER A 126 3.49 -31.43 -10.10
C SER A 126 4.52 -30.29 -10.08
N GLN A 127 4.39 -29.38 -9.12
CA GLN A 127 5.26 -28.23 -8.95
C GLN A 127 5.85 -28.16 -7.56
N GLN A 128 6.90 -27.36 -7.43
CA GLN A 128 7.50 -26.94 -6.18
C GLN A 128 7.51 -25.43 -6.11
N ARG A 129 7.03 -24.91 -4.98
CA ARG A 129 7.12 -23.49 -4.63
C ARG A 129 8.38 -23.27 -3.81
N ILE A 130 9.13 -22.24 -4.18
CA ILE A 130 10.42 -21.91 -3.58
C ILE A 130 10.37 -20.45 -3.19
N ARG A 131 10.61 -20.16 -1.90
CA ARG A 131 10.81 -18.80 -1.43
C ARG A 131 12.29 -18.46 -1.43
N LEU A 132 12.63 -17.35 -2.06
CA LEU A 132 14.01 -16.90 -2.25
C LEU A 132 14.22 -15.58 -1.54
N GLU A 133 15.35 -15.47 -0.86
CA GLU A 133 15.92 -14.21 -0.40
C GLU A 133 16.90 -13.69 -1.45
N VAL A 134 16.73 -12.46 -1.93
CA VAL A 134 17.63 -11.89 -2.94
C VAL A 134 18.40 -10.70 -2.39
N GLU A 135 19.72 -10.74 -2.57
CA GLU A 135 20.61 -9.66 -2.15
C GLU A 135 20.53 -8.48 -3.13
N GLY A 136 20.68 -7.24 -2.62
CA GLY A 136 20.78 -6.06 -3.48
C GLY A 136 19.47 -5.51 -4.04
N LEU A 137 18.31 -6.10 -3.74
CA LEU A 137 17.00 -5.55 -4.13
C LEU A 137 16.39 -4.59 -3.09
N GLN A 138 17.18 -4.18 -2.08
CA GLN A 138 16.76 -3.42 -0.89
C GLN A 138 16.81 -1.90 -1.15
N GLU A 139 15.82 -1.35 -1.83
CA GLU A 139 15.60 0.12 -1.81
C GLU A 139 14.12 0.47 -1.72
N ILE A 140 13.24 -0.39 -2.23
CA ILE A 140 11.79 -0.17 -2.22
C ILE A 140 11.11 -1.53 -2.01
N PRO A 141 10.11 -1.64 -1.12
CA PRO A 141 9.63 -2.95 -0.68
C PRO A 141 8.98 -3.74 -1.82
N SER A 142 9.17 -5.06 -1.79
CA SER A 142 8.31 -5.96 -2.55
C SER A 142 6.89 -5.87 -2.01
N ARG A 143 5.93 -5.86 -2.94
CA ARG A 143 4.51 -5.87 -2.64
C ARG A 143 3.99 -7.28 -2.46
N VAL A 144 4.43 -8.15 -3.37
CA VAL A 144 4.08 -9.56 -3.42
C VAL A 144 5.34 -10.34 -3.78
N PRO A 145 5.68 -11.42 -3.07
CA PRO A 145 5.16 -11.73 -1.74
C PRO A 145 5.52 -10.61 -0.75
N GLN A 146 4.64 -10.36 0.23
CA GLN A 146 4.98 -9.47 1.34
C GLN A 146 6.09 -10.12 2.15
N SER A 147 7.21 -9.42 2.33
CA SER A 147 8.27 -9.88 3.22
C SER A 147 7.73 -10.07 4.65
N ASP A 148 8.21 -11.13 5.31
CA ASP A 148 7.86 -11.39 6.70
C ASP A 148 8.20 -10.19 7.59
N TYR A 149 7.37 -9.92 8.61
CA TYR A 149 7.59 -8.80 9.51
C TYR A 149 8.93 -8.92 10.25
N GLY A 150 9.79 -7.92 10.09
CA GLY A 150 11.15 -7.92 10.62
C GLY A 150 12.21 -8.43 9.65
N TRP A 151 11.85 -8.86 8.45
CA TRP A 151 12.80 -9.30 7.44
C TRP A 151 13.42 -8.11 6.69
N ARG A 152 14.74 -8.17 6.44
CA ARG A 152 15.52 -7.04 5.89
C ARG A 152 15.69 -7.08 4.38
N THR A 153 15.58 -8.27 3.82
CA THR A 153 15.85 -8.57 2.43
C THR A 153 14.54 -8.77 1.68
N THR A 154 14.62 -8.55 0.37
CA THR A 154 13.49 -8.77 -0.52
C THR A 154 13.28 -10.27 -0.71
N GLN A 155 12.05 -10.73 -0.48
CA GLN A 155 11.65 -12.10 -0.74
C GLN A 155 10.92 -12.18 -2.08
N ILE A 156 11.19 -13.23 -2.86
CA ILE A 156 10.47 -13.55 -4.09
C ILE A 156 10.08 -15.02 -4.09
N GLU A 157 9.02 -15.36 -4.81
CA GLU A 157 8.57 -16.73 -5.03
C GLU A 157 8.99 -17.22 -6.42
N ALA A 158 9.44 -18.47 -6.49
CA ALA A 158 9.71 -19.18 -7.73
C ALA A 158 8.91 -20.48 -7.75
N VAL A 159 8.40 -20.84 -8.94
CA VAL A 159 7.72 -22.11 -9.17
C VAL A 159 8.51 -22.90 -10.20
N ARG A 160 8.69 -24.21 -9.94
CA ARG A 160 9.34 -25.12 -10.87
C ARG A 160 8.64 -26.47 -10.94
N PRO A 161 8.77 -27.23 -12.04
CA PRO A 161 8.34 -28.62 -12.07
C PRO A 161 9.01 -29.46 -10.97
N SER A 162 8.27 -30.37 -10.35
CA SER A 162 8.79 -31.24 -9.30
C SER A 162 9.90 -32.19 -9.77
N GLU A 163 9.88 -32.54 -11.05
CA GLU A 163 10.85 -33.41 -11.73
C GLU A 163 12.07 -32.66 -12.30
N ALA A 164 12.11 -31.32 -12.15
CA ALA A 164 13.25 -30.54 -12.61
C ALA A 164 14.55 -31.06 -11.97
N GLU A 165 15.67 -30.93 -12.70
CA GLU A 165 16.98 -31.35 -12.20
C GLU A 165 17.18 -30.83 -10.76
N PRO A 166 17.61 -31.70 -9.83
CA PRO A 166 17.85 -31.27 -8.47
C PRO A 166 18.81 -30.10 -8.49
N LEU A 167 18.45 -28.99 -7.85
CA LEU A 167 19.46 -28.04 -7.39
C LEU A 167 20.47 -28.88 -6.63
N VAL A 168 21.75 -28.84 -7.05
CA VAL A 168 22.85 -29.60 -6.42
C VAL A 168 22.68 -29.50 -4.91
N GLN A 169 22.31 -30.63 -4.28
CA GLN A 169 21.90 -30.80 -2.88
C GLN A 169 21.55 -29.48 -2.15
N PHE A 170 20.28 -29.07 -2.23
CA PHE A 170 19.78 -27.91 -1.49
C PHE A 170 20.22 -27.92 -0.02
N THR A 171 21.08 -26.97 0.35
CA THR A 171 21.33 -26.58 1.74
C THR A 171 20.79 -25.16 1.98
N PRO A 172 20.17 -24.87 3.13
CA PRO A 172 19.58 -23.54 3.42
C PRO A 172 20.53 -22.36 3.23
N GLU A 173 21.84 -22.55 3.39
CA GLU A 173 22.86 -21.50 3.22
C GLU A 173 23.43 -21.42 1.79
N GLN A 174 22.98 -22.26 0.86
CA GLN A 174 23.49 -22.29 -0.50
C GLN A 174 22.99 -21.08 -1.30
N LYS A 175 23.92 -20.34 -1.88
CA LYS A 175 23.62 -19.25 -2.81
C LYS A 175 23.41 -19.78 -4.22
N PHE A 176 22.39 -19.23 -4.88
CA PHE A 176 22.09 -19.47 -6.28
C PHE A 176 22.09 -18.15 -7.05
N TRP A 177 22.41 -18.22 -8.34
CA TRP A 177 22.12 -17.15 -9.27
C TRP A 177 20.65 -17.19 -9.63
N ILE A 178 19.99 -16.05 -9.44
CA ILE A 178 18.57 -15.85 -9.69
C ILE A 178 18.42 -14.99 -10.94
N GLY A 179 17.59 -15.45 -11.87
CA GLY A 179 17.34 -14.76 -13.13
C GLY A 179 15.87 -14.80 -13.53
N LEU A 180 15.47 -13.93 -14.43
CA LEU A 180 14.12 -13.84 -14.96
C LEU A 180 14.14 -14.13 -16.47
N ARG A 181 13.20 -14.94 -16.95
CA ARG A 181 12.95 -15.03 -18.39
C ARG A 181 12.31 -13.74 -18.91
N HIS A 182 11.26 -13.28 -18.24
CA HIS A 182 10.48 -12.10 -18.63
C HIS A 182 9.97 -11.37 -17.39
N TYR A 183 9.72 -10.08 -17.56
CA TYR A 183 8.96 -9.28 -16.61
C TYR A 183 8.14 -8.22 -17.35
N HIS A 184 7.17 -7.66 -16.66
CA HIS A 184 6.27 -6.62 -17.12
C HIS A 184 6.40 -5.39 -16.23
N ILE A 185 6.18 -4.21 -16.80
CA ILE A 185 6.13 -2.96 -16.04
C ILE A 185 4.67 -2.55 -15.86
N LEU A 186 4.22 -2.44 -14.62
CA LEU A 186 2.95 -1.81 -14.31
C LEU A 186 3.16 -0.29 -14.33
N GLU A 187 2.36 0.42 -15.14
CA GLU A 187 2.49 1.86 -15.37
C GLU A 187 2.11 2.72 -14.15
N THR A 188 1.36 2.15 -13.20
CA THR A 188 0.95 2.83 -11.95
C THR A 188 1.72 2.28 -10.74
N VAL A 189 2.43 3.17 -10.06
CA VAL A 189 3.27 2.79 -8.91
C VAL A 189 2.78 3.37 -7.60
N GLY A 190 2.23 4.58 -7.65
CA GLY A 190 1.73 5.21 -6.44
C GLY A 190 0.40 4.66 -5.97
N LEU A 191 -0.02 5.20 -4.84
CA LEU A 191 -1.32 4.92 -4.25
C LEU A 191 -2.42 5.53 -5.13
N LYS A 192 -3.49 4.78 -5.38
CA LYS A 192 -4.73 5.37 -5.87
C LYS A 192 -5.47 6.02 -4.69
N MET A 193 -5.59 7.34 -4.69
CA MET A 193 -6.15 8.09 -3.56
C MET A 193 -7.52 8.70 -3.88
N LEU A 194 -8.46 8.60 -2.94
CA LEU A 194 -9.71 9.38 -2.98
C LEU A 194 -9.56 10.59 -2.06
N ILE A 195 -9.75 11.79 -2.61
CA ILE A 195 -9.60 13.06 -1.91
C ILE A 195 -10.98 13.69 -1.74
N CYS A 196 -11.52 13.64 -0.52
CA CYS A 196 -12.87 14.13 -0.25
C CYS A 196 -12.82 15.62 0.12
N SER A 197 -13.07 16.48 -0.87
CA SER A 197 -13.03 17.94 -0.72
C SER A 197 -14.43 18.52 -0.53
N GLU A 198 -14.66 19.10 0.64
CA GLU A 198 -15.88 19.84 0.98
C GLU A 198 -15.72 21.35 0.74
N ASP A 199 -16.83 22.09 0.77
CA ASP A 199 -16.80 23.56 0.69
C ASP A 199 -16.40 24.20 2.01
N SER A 200 -15.15 23.98 2.42
CA SER A 200 -14.60 24.50 3.66
C SER A 200 -13.09 24.65 3.59
N SER A 201 -12.52 25.40 4.53
CA SER A 201 -11.06 25.50 4.66
C SER A 201 -10.40 24.14 4.91
N ALA A 202 -11.08 23.23 5.61
CA ALA A 202 -10.62 21.86 5.78
C ALA A 202 -10.67 21.07 4.45
N GLY A 203 -11.72 21.27 3.65
CA GLY A 203 -11.84 20.65 2.33
C GLY A 203 -10.78 21.12 1.33
N GLU A 204 -10.35 22.38 1.42
CA GLU A 204 -9.22 22.91 0.65
C GLU A 204 -7.87 22.36 1.15
N ALA A 205 -7.67 22.27 2.47
CA ALA A 205 -6.50 21.61 3.05
C ALA A 205 -6.38 20.13 2.62
N VAL A 206 -7.50 19.40 2.61
CA VAL A 206 -7.59 18.02 2.11
C VAL A 206 -7.24 17.94 0.63
N ALA A 207 -7.78 18.83 -0.20
CA ALA A 207 -7.49 18.87 -1.62
C ALA A 207 -5.99 19.06 -1.89
N ASN A 208 -5.40 20.10 -1.29
CA ASN A 208 -4.00 20.44 -1.50
C ASN A 208 -3.04 19.37 -0.95
N PHE A 209 -3.26 18.92 0.29
CA PHE A 209 -2.39 17.91 0.89
C PHE A 209 -2.56 16.54 0.21
N GLY A 210 -3.79 16.17 -0.17
CA GLY A 210 -4.05 14.94 -0.91
C GLY A 210 -3.41 14.92 -2.29
N CYS A 211 -3.45 16.04 -3.02
CA CYS A 211 -2.76 16.15 -4.31
C CYS A 211 -1.23 16.12 -4.12
N TYR A 212 -0.69 16.82 -3.11
CA TYR A 212 0.73 16.69 -2.76
C TYR A 212 1.14 15.23 -2.51
N LEU A 213 0.37 14.49 -1.71
CA LEU A 213 0.66 13.09 -1.40
C LEU A 213 0.55 12.19 -2.64
N ALA A 214 -0.47 12.39 -3.48
CA ALA A 214 -0.63 11.61 -4.71
C ALA A 214 0.51 11.85 -5.70
N GLN A 215 0.97 13.10 -5.83
CA GLN A 215 2.15 13.45 -6.62
C GLN A 215 3.41 12.81 -6.04
N ALA A 216 3.67 12.99 -4.74
CA ALA A 216 4.86 12.46 -4.08
C ALA A 216 4.91 10.92 -4.18
N ALA A 217 3.75 10.27 -4.07
CA ALA A 217 3.63 8.83 -4.23
C ALA A 217 3.76 8.35 -5.69
N GLY A 218 3.78 9.23 -6.69
CA GLY A 218 3.74 8.86 -8.11
C GLY A 218 2.44 8.12 -8.48
N GLY A 219 1.33 8.49 -7.84
CA GLY A 219 0.03 7.83 -7.92
C GLY A 219 -0.99 8.62 -8.74
N SER A 220 -2.22 8.09 -8.74
CA SER A 220 -3.40 8.77 -9.29
C SER A 220 -4.33 9.20 -8.17
N ALA A 221 -5.08 10.27 -8.39
CA ALA A 221 -6.03 10.77 -7.41
C ALA A 221 -7.36 11.11 -8.07
N THR A 222 -8.42 10.95 -7.28
CA THR A 222 -9.75 11.43 -7.63
C THR A 222 -10.21 12.37 -6.53
N MET A 223 -10.49 13.63 -6.88
CA MET A 223 -11.14 14.57 -5.98
C MET A 223 -12.65 14.40 -6.06
N VAL A 224 -13.29 14.09 -4.94
CA VAL A 224 -14.74 13.98 -4.85
C VAL A 224 -15.30 15.10 -3.97
N SER A 225 -16.41 15.69 -4.40
CA SER A 225 -17.24 16.55 -3.56
C SER A 225 -18.66 16.02 -3.53
N VAL A 226 -19.22 15.83 -2.34
CA VAL A 226 -20.62 15.43 -2.16
C VAL A 226 -21.42 16.63 -1.66
N VAL A 227 -22.51 16.92 -2.35
CA VAL A 227 -23.40 18.04 -2.01
C VAL A 227 -24.83 17.55 -1.75
N ASP A 228 -25.60 18.34 -1.01
CA ASP A 228 -26.98 18.00 -0.63
C ASP A 228 -28.04 18.47 -1.65
N SER A 229 -27.67 19.38 -2.55
CA SER A 229 -28.60 20.09 -3.42
C SER A 229 -28.05 20.25 -4.83
N SER A 230 -28.94 20.22 -5.82
CA SER A 230 -28.56 20.33 -7.23
C SER A 230 -27.98 21.70 -7.58
N GLN A 231 -28.35 22.76 -6.84
CA GLN A 231 -27.76 24.09 -7.02
C GLN A 231 -26.28 24.13 -6.58
N ALA A 232 -25.90 23.35 -5.56
CA ALA A 232 -24.54 23.27 -5.08
C ALA A 232 -23.62 22.43 -6.00
N LEU A 233 -24.18 21.60 -6.89
CA LEU A 233 -23.40 20.78 -7.83
C LEU A 233 -22.50 21.62 -8.74
N VAL A 234 -23.05 22.72 -9.27
CA VAL A 234 -22.32 23.61 -10.19
C VAL A 234 -21.15 24.26 -9.45
N ASN A 235 -21.40 24.85 -8.28
CA ASN A 235 -20.37 25.51 -7.48
C ASN A 235 -19.26 24.52 -7.04
N ALA A 236 -19.65 23.31 -6.63
CA ALA A 236 -18.69 22.27 -6.25
C ALA A 236 -17.83 21.84 -7.45
N ARG A 237 -18.44 21.69 -8.64
CA ARG A 237 -17.72 21.35 -9.86
C ARG A 237 -16.72 22.44 -10.26
N GLU A 238 -17.14 23.71 -10.29
CA GLU A 238 -16.24 24.84 -10.59
C GLU A 238 -15.10 24.95 -9.57
N ARG A 239 -15.34 24.66 -8.30
CA ARG A 239 -14.27 24.61 -7.28
C ARG A 239 -13.27 23.48 -7.58
N LEU A 240 -13.75 22.26 -7.83
CA LEU A 240 -12.88 21.14 -8.14
C LEU A 240 -12.11 21.33 -9.46
N GLU A 241 -12.72 21.95 -10.47
CA GLU A 241 -12.06 22.27 -11.75
C GLU A 241 -10.91 23.26 -11.53
N ARG A 242 -11.13 24.33 -10.74
CA ARG A 242 -10.05 25.27 -10.36
C ARG A 242 -8.91 24.59 -9.61
N LEU A 243 -9.23 23.72 -8.65
CA LEU A 243 -8.21 22.95 -7.92
C LEU A 243 -7.45 22.01 -8.87
N ARG A 244 -8.14 21.32 -9.77
CA ARG A 244 -7.51 20.43 -10.74
C ARG A 244 -6.56 21.19 -11.67
N GLU A 245 -6.94 22.38 -12.13
CA GLU A 245 -6.09 23.23 -12.98
C GLU A 245 -4.77 23.60 -12.30
N GLN A 246 -4.77 23.85 -10.99
CA GLN A 246 -3.54 24.13 -10.23
C GLN A 246 -2.56 22.96 -10.22
N TRP A 247 -3.08 21.72 -10.29
CA TRP A 247 -2.29 20.50 -10.16
C TRP A 247 -2.03 19.78 -11.48
N LEU A 248 -2.67 20.18 -12.59
CA LEU A 248 -2.63 19.46 -13.87
C LEU A 248 -1.20 19.18 -14.37
N GLY A 249 -0.27 20.12 -14.14
CA GLY A 249 1.14 19.96 -14.54
C GLY A 249 1.94 18.97 -13.67
N GLN A 250 1.51 18.72 -12.44
CA GLN A 250 2.18 17.85 -11.47
C GLN A 250 1.47 16.50 -11.29
N LEU A 251 0.17 16.45 -11.58
CA LEU A 251 -0.73 15.31 -11.41
C LEU A 251 -1.63 15.19 -12.65
N PRO A 252 -1.11 14.65 -13.76
CA PRO A 252 -1.86 14.56 -15.02
C PRO A 252 -3.06 13.60 -14.94
N HIS A 253 -3.04 12.66 -13.99
CA HIS A 253 -4.11 11.67 -13.75
C HIS A 253 -5.03 12.06 -12.59
N LEU A 254 -5.24 13.37 -12.37
CA LEU A 254 -6.18 13.88 -11.37
C LEU A 254 -7.60 13.97 -11.95
N GLU A 255 -8.46 13.08 -11.48
CA GLU A 255 -9.89 13.09 -11.82
C GLU A 255 -10.71 13.93 -10.83
N ILE A 256 -11.87 14.41 -11.27
CA ILE A 256 -12.84 15.09 -10.41
C ILE A 256 -14.20 14.40 -10.51
N ARG A 257 -14.89 14.29 -9.38
CA ARG A 257 -16.24 13.74 -9.26
C ARG A 257 -17.08 14.65 -8.36
N VAL A 258 -18.31 14.91 -8.76
CA VAL A 258 -19.28 15.60 -7.91
C VAL A 258 -20.51 14.72 -7.79
N ARG A 259 -20.91 14.40 -6.56
CA ARG A 259 -22.06 13.54 -6.26
C ARG A 259 -23.11 14.33 -5.48
N GLN A 260 -24.37 13.99 -5.65
CA GLN A 260 -25.48 14.53 -4.87
C GLN A 260 -25.98 13.46 -3.92
N GLY A 261 -26.03 13.73 -2.62
CA GLY A 261 -26.53 12.78 -1.64
C GLY A 261 -25.98 12.99 -0.24
N ALA A 262 -26.13 11.98 0.61
CA ALA A 262 -25.53 11.97 1.94
C ALA A 262 -24.03 11.63 1.82
N ALA A 263 -23.16 12.53 2.29
CA ALA A 263 -21.71 12.42 2.16
C ALA A 263 -21.15 11.03 2.50
N GLY A 264 -21.54 10.46 3.65
CA GLY A 264 -21.06 9.14 4.06
C GLY A 264 -21.44 8.00 3.12
N GLY A 265 -22.66 8.02 2.57
CA GLY A 265 -23.13 6.98 1.64
C GLY A 265 -22.48 7.12 0.26
N GLU A 266 -22.43 8.33 -0.29
CA GLU A 266 -21.84 8.58 -1.61
C GLU A 266 -20.32 8.35 -1.63
N ILE A 267 -19.61 8.72 -0.55
CA ILE A 267 -18.18 8.42 -0.41
C ILE A 267 -17.96 6.92 -0.32
N LEU A 268 -18.78 6.19 0.45
CA LEU A 268 -18.67 4.74 0.57
C LEU A 268 -18.86 4.05 -0.79
N LEU A 269 -19.88 4.45 -1.56
CA LEU A 269 -20.14 3.96 -2.90
C LEU A 269 -18.97 4.25 -3.85
N GLU A 270 -18.49 5.49 -3.88
CA GLU A 270 -17.33 5.87 -4.68
C GLU A 270 -16.11 5.01 -4.34
N VAL A 271 -15.86 4.74 -3.04
CA VAL A 271 -14.72 3.91 -2.63
C VAL A 271 -14.86 2.47 -3.11
N GLN A 272 -16.06 1.90 -3.05
CA GLN A 272 -16.35 0.55 -3.53
C GLN A 272 -16.22 0.43 -5.06
N GLU A 273 -16.59 1.48 -5.80
CA GLU A 273 -16.47 1.53 -7.26
C GLU A 273 -15.03 1.80 -7.73
N GLY A 274 -14.26 2.58 -6.97
CA GLY A 274 -12.99 3.15 -7.41
C GLY A 274 -11.72 2.44 -6.95
N HIS A 275 -11.77 1.45 -6.05
CA HIS A 275 -10.60 0.69 -5.56
C HIS A 275 -9.46 1.57 -5.05
N TYR A 276 -9.81 2.56 -4.22
CA TYR A 276 -8.81 3.45 -3.65
C TYR A 276 -8.03 2.74 -2.53
N GLU A 277 -6.72 2.97 -2.49
CA GLU A 277 -5.81 2.43 -1.47
C GLU A 277 -5.70 3.35 -0.24
N LEU A 278 -6.13 4.60 -0.37
CA LEU A 278 -6.13 5.59 0.68
C LEU A 278 -7.29 6.58 0.47
N VAL A 279 -8.06 6.83 1.51
CA VAL A 279 -9.11 7.87 1.50
C VAL A 279 -8.67 9.02 2.38
N ILE A 280 -8.75 10.25 1.85
CA ILE A 280 -8.34 11.47 2.55
C ILE A 280 -9.59 12.29 2.84
N LEU A 281 -9.82 12.59 4.12
CA LEU A 281 -11.01 13.24 4.62
C LEU A 281 -10.67 14.44 5.50
N GLY A 282 -11.51 15.47 5.41
CA GLY A 282 -11.46 16.61 6.31
C GLY A 282 -12.17 16.32 7.62
N ARG A 283 -11.75 16.93 8.72
CA ARG A 283 -12.54 16.89 9.96
C ARG A 283 -13.76 17.82 9.82
N GLN A 284 -14.96 17.24 9.81
CA GLN A 284 -16.20 18.03 9.90
C GLN A 284 -16.31 18.68 11.29
N LYS A 285 -16.40 20.02 11.34
CA LYS A 285 -16.79 20.73 12.56
C LYS A 285 -18.29 20.52 12.77
N SER A 286 -18.67 19.70 13.75
CA SER A 286 -20.08 19.54 14.11
C SER A 286 -20.67 20.90 14.53
N SER A 287 -21.69 21.36 13.81
CA SER A 287 -22.53 22.49 14.22
C SER A 287 -23.63 21.97 15.15
N LYS A 288 -23.58 22.36 16.43
CA LYS A 288 -24.50 22.07 17.55
C LYS A 288 -24.11 20.87 18.44
N GLU A 289 -23.78 21.22 19.68
CA GLU A 289 -23.88 20.43 20.93
C GLU A 289 -24.02 18.90 20.81
N ALA A 290 -22.90 18.21 20.62
CA ALA A 290 -22.60 16.88 21.18
C ALA A 290 -21.16 16.53 20.74
N ARG A 291 -20.42 15.80 21.57
CA ARG A 291 -19.00 15.45 21.40
C ARG A 291 -18.60 15.23 19.91
N PRO A 292 -17.50 15.85 19.42
CA PRO A 292 -17.07 15.67 18.04
C PRO A 292 -16.69 14.20 17.82
N ALA A 293 -17.56 13.44 17.16
CA ALA A 293 -17.21 12.11 16.68
C ALA A 293 -16.47 12.29 15.35
N ALA A 294 -15.13 12.44 15.43
CA ALA A 294 -14.27 12.49 14.24
C ALA A 294 -14.47 11.25 13.33
N PHE A 295 -14.88 10.13 13.93
CA PHE A 295 -15.24 8.88 13.27
C PHE A 295 -16.77 8.73 13.17
N GLY A 296 -17.42 9.68 12.49
CA GLY A 296 -18.86 9.72 12.25
C GLY A 296 -19.36 8.63 11.27
N SER A 297 -20.40 8.95 10.51
CA SER A 297 -21.05 8.03 9.56
C SER A 297 -20.21 7.67 8.33
N THR A 298 -19.10 8.35 8.08
CA THR A 298 -18.23 8.11 6.90
C THR A 298 -17.00 7.28 7.24
N VAL A 299 -16.18 7.72 8.21
CA VAL A 299 -14.89 7.09 8.52
C VAL A 299 -15.06 5.65 9.03
N ARG A 300 -16.09 5.40 9.85
CA ARG A 300 -16.30 4.07 10.44
C ARG A 300 -16.63 3.00 9.38
N PRO A 301 -17.62 3.18 8.49
CA PRO A 301 -17.86 2.22 7.41
C PRO A 301 -16.63 1.99 6.51
N LEU A 302 -15.84 3.03 6.23
CA LEU A 302 -14.63 2.88 5.42
C LEU A 302 -13.60 1.95 6.07
N LEU A 303 -13.39 2.10 7.39
CA LEU A 303 -12.44 1.25 8.11
C LEU A 303 -12.98 -0.17 8.36
N GLU A 304 -14.25 -0.30 8.76
CA GLU A 304 -14.83 -1.57 9.23
C GLU A 304 -15.44 -2.43 8.10
N GLN A 305 -16.00 -1.82 7.06
CA GLN A 305 -16.71 -2.54 5.99
C GLN A 305 -15.86 -2.66 4.72
N VAL A 306 -15.05 -1.65 4.42
CA VAL A 306 -14.22 -1.62 3.20
C VAL A 306 -12.77 -2.02 3.48
N GLY A 307 -12.28 -1.74 4.69
CA GLY A 307 -10.89 -2.00 5.06
C GLY A 307 -9.90 -1.10 4.32
N VAL A 308 -10.26 0.16 4.08
CA VAL A 308 -9.35 1.14 3.45
C VAL A 308 -8.76 2.08 4.50
N PRO A 309 -7.44 2.36 4.49
CA PRO A 309 -6.83 3.41 5.31
C PRO A 309 -7.47 4.77 5.09
N VAL A 310 -7.68 5.50 6.19
CA VAL A 310 -8.27 6.84 6.18
C VAL A 310 -7.30 7.85 6.76
N LEU A 311 -6.91 8.83 5.95
CA LEU A 311 -6.09 9.96 6.36
C LEU A 311 -6.99 11.16 6.72
N MET A 312 -7.02 11.51 7.99
CA MET A 312 -7.75 12.66 8.50
C MET A 312 -6.86 13.90 8.45
N VAL A 313 -7.29 14.93 7.72
CA VAL A 313 -6.56 16.19 7.54
C VAL A 313 -7.38 17.34 8.11
N GLN A 314 -6.73 18.24 8.85
CA GLN A 314 -7.40 19.39 9.50
C GLN A 314 -6.90 20.72 8.98
N GLU A 315 -5.58 20.82 8.80
CA GLU A 315 -4.90 22.05 8.40
C GLU A 315 -4.03 21.80 7.16
N PRO A 316 -3.74 22.86 6.39
CA PRO A 316 -2.90 22.76 5.21
C PRO A 316 -1.52 22.23 5.57
N ARG A 317 -1.02 21.28 4.78
CA ARG A 317 0.34 20.77 4.86
C ARG A 317 0.92 20.70 3.46
N SER A 318 2.20 21.06 3.35
CA SER A 318 2.94 21.10 2.08
C SER A 318 4.06 20.06 2.01
N SER A 319 4.31 19.33 3.09
CA SER A 319 5.35 18.31 3.16
C SER A 319 5.00 17.19 4.14
N LEU A 320 5.59 16.01 3.89
CA LEU A 320 5.58 14.88 4.83
C LEU A 320 7.02 14.39 5.07
N GLY A 321 7.68 14.93 6.09
CA GLY A 321 9.08 14.63 6.41
C GLY A 321 9.26 13.70 7.60
N ARG A 322 8.41 13.76 8.62
CA ARG A 322 8.53 12.95 9.85
C ARG A 322 7.21 12.26 10.20
N VAL A 323 7.22 10.94 10.22
CA VAL A 323 6.05 10.09 10.50
C VAL A 323 6.20 9.42 11.87
N LEU A 324 5.23 9.63 12.76
CA LEU A 324 5.14 8.94 14.05
C LEU A 324 4.18 7.75 13.90
N ILE A 325 4.70 6.53 13.98
CA ILE A 325 3.91 5.29 13.88
C ILE A 325 3.68 4.73 15.28
N CYS A 326 2.46 4.85 15.78
CA CYS A 326 2.06 4.28 17.07
C CYS A 326 1.68 2.81 16.86
N SER A 327 2.49 1.89 17.38
CA SER A 327 2.34 0.47 17.08
C SER A 327 2.20 -0.39 18.35
N ALA A 328 1.11 -1.16 18.40
CA ALA A 328 0.91 -2.21 19.41
C ALA A 328 1.66 -3.50 19.00
N VAL A 329 1.94 -4.37 19.97
CA VAL A 329 2.59 -5.67 19.67
C VAL A 329 1.62 -6.59 18.94
N GLY A 330 2.04 -7.12 17.79
CA GLY A 330 1.23 -8.04 16.96
C GLY A 330 0.37 -7.30 15.94
N GLU A 331 -0.68 -7.95 15.42
CA GLU A 331 -1.67 -7.28 14.58
C GLU A 331 -2.73 -6.55 15.43
N PRO A 332 -3.18 -5.35 15.01
CA PRO A 332 -2.89 -4.66 13.75
C PRO A 332 -1.59 -3.83 13.74
N GLY A 333 -0.83 -3.80 14.84
CA GLY A 333 0.36 -2.94 14.94
C GLY A 333 1.43 -3.18 13.87
N LYS A 334 1.53 -4.39 13.33
CA LYS A 334 2.40 -4.67 12.17
C LYS A 334 1.86 -4.00 10.89
N ALA A 335 0.54 -4.00 10.68
CA ALA A 335 -0.09 -3.27 9.58
C ALA A 335 0.17 -1.75 9.68
N ASP A 336 0.14 -1.18 10.89
CA ASP A 336 0.46 0.24 11.14
C ASP A 336 1.86 0.60 10.63
N VAL A 337 2.84 -0.26 10.94
CA VAL A 337 4.23 -0.11 10.49
C VAL A 337 4.34 -0.25 8.98
N ARG A 338 3.67 -1.24 8.37
CA ARG A 338 3.72 -1.43 6.91
C ARG A 338 3.10 -0.26 6.14
N ILE A 339 1.90 0.17 6.53
CA ILE A 339 1.17 1.24 5.83
C ILE A 339 1.81 2.60 6.09
N GLY A 340 2.15 2.91 7.35
CA GLY A 340 2.86 4.13 7.72
C GLY A 340 4.25 4.21 7.10
N GLY A 341 5.00 3.11 7.11
CA GLY A 341 6.29 2.98 6.46
C GLY A 341 6.22 3.15 4.95
N ARG A 342 5.19 2.60 4.29
CA ARG A 342 4.97 2.78 2.86
C ARG A 342 4.75 4.26 2.50
N LEU A 343 3.93 4.99 3.26
CA LEU A 343 3.77 6.43 3.03
C LEU A 343 5.07 7.20 3.26
N ALA A 344 5.82 6.89 4.33
CA ALA A 344 7.12 7.51 4.59
C ALA A 344 8.12 7.23 3.44
N SER A 345 8.17 6.00 2.93
CA SER A 345 9.02 5.60 1.80
C SER A 345 8.66 6.39 0.54
N LEU A 346 7.36 6.48 0.22
CA LEU A 346 6.85 7.19 -0.94
C LEU A 346 7.10 8.70 -0.89
N THR A 347 7.12 9.32 0.30
CA THR A 347 7.39 10.76 0.44
C THR A 347 8.85 11.09 0.77
N GLY A 348 9.72 10.08 0.90
CA GLY A 348 11.12 10.26 1.34
C GLY A 348 11.26 10.70 2.80
N GLY A 349 10.25 10.45 3.63
CA GLY A 349 10.21 10.82 5.04
C GLY A 349 10.94 9.86 5.98
N LEU A 350 11.17 10.31 7.20
CA LEU A 350 11.69 9.53 8.33
C LEU A 350 10.55 8.95 9.15
N ALA A 351 10.76 7.79 9.77
CA ALA A 351 9.75 7.16 10.63
C ALA A 351 10.25 6.93 12.07
N THR A 352 9.45 7.30 13.07
CA THR A 352 9.63 6.87 14.46
C THR A 352 8.54 5.87 14.81
N VAL A 353 8.89 4.67 15.27
CA VAL A 353 7.93 3.70 15.80
C VAL A 353 7.82 3.89 17.31
N LEU A 354 6.65 4.31 17.78
CA LEU A 354 6.34 4.53 19.19
C LEU A 354 5.51 3.37 19.75
N HIS A 355 6.00 2.76 20.82
CA HIS A 355 5.23 1.81 21.63
C HIS A 355 4.95 2.41 23.00
N VAL A 356 3.68 2.60 23.36
CA VAL A 356 3.31 3.06 24.71
C VAL A 356 3.12 1.85 25.62
N ARG A 357 3.87 1.85 26.72
CA ARG A 357 3.83 0.77 27.70
C ARG A 357 2.77 1.00 28.75
N SER A 358 2.14 -0.09 29.17
CA SER A 358 1.27 -0.08 30.34
C SER A 358 2.06 -0.19 31.64
N SER A 359 1.62 0.55 32.66
CA SER A 359 2.20 0.51 34.01
C SER A 359 2.19 -0.88 34.65
N GLN A 360 1.33 -1.80 34.18
CA GLN A 360 1.19 -3.17 34.68
C GLN A 360 1.90 -4.24 33.83
N GLU A 361 2.76 -3.85 32.87
CA GLU A 361 3.43 -4.81 32.00
C GLU A 361 4.42 -5.74 32.74
N THR A 362 4.22 -7.04 32.54
CA THR A 362 5.14 -8.11 32.94
C THR A 362 6.45 -8.05 32.16
N SER A 363 7.51 -8.65 32.70
CA SER A 363 8.82 -8.77 32.02
C SER A 363 8.75 -9.50 30.67
N GLU A 364 7.77 -10.40 30.48
CA GLU A 364 7.54 -11.06 29.21
C GLU A 364 6.93 -10.10 28.17
N GLN A 365 5.92 -9.32 28.55
CA GLN A 365 5.31 -8.32 27.67
C GLN A 365 6.34 -7.29 27.21
N ARG A 366 7.23 -6.84 28.12
CA ARG A 366 8.34 -5.92 27.79
C ARG A 366 9.29 -6.50 26.74
N ARG A 367 9.71 -7.76 26.90
CA ARG A 367 10.56 -8.45 25.92
C ARG A 367 9.89 -8.58 24.55
N ARG A 368 8.59 -8.89 24.52
CA ARG A 368 7.81 -8.95 23.27
C ARG A 368 7.71 -7.58 22.60
N ALA A 369 7.53 -6.50 23.37
CA ALA A 369 7.51 -5.14 22.85
C ALA A 369 8.85 -4.72 22.25
N GLU A 370 9.96 -4.98 22.93
CA GLU A 370 11.30 -4.73 22.39
C GLU A 370 11.59 -5.53 21.11
N GLN A 371 11.17 -6.80 21.07
CA GLN A 371 11.29 -7.62 19.87
C GLN A 371 10.45 -7.05 18.72
N HIS A 372 9.21 -6.66 18.99
CA HIS A 372 8.32 -6.02 18.01
C HIS A 372 8.92 -4.73 17.45
N LEU A 373 9.49 -3.87 18.29
CA LEU A 373 10.16 -2.64 17.85
C LEU A 373 11.38 -2.95 16.98
N ARG A 374 12.22 -3.92 17.35
CA ARG A 374 13.36 -4.33 16.49
C ARG A 374 12.90 -4.83 15.13
N GLN A 375 11.83 -5.63 15.10
CA GLN A 375 11.23 -6.10 13.84
C GLN A 375 10.60 -4.96 13.04
N ALA A 376 9.99 -3.97 13.71
CA ALA A 376 9.44 -2.78 13.06
C ALA A 376 10.53 -2.00 12.31
N LEU A 377 11.65 -1.72 12.97
CA LEU A 377 12.78 -0.99 12.36
C LEU A 377 13.37 -1.76 11.19
N SER A 378 13.53 -3.07 11.34
CA SER A 378 14.00 -3.96 10.28
C SER A 378 13.08 -3.96 9.05
N THR A 379 11.76 -3.90 9.28
CA THR A 379 10.74 -3.76 8.23
C THR A 379 10.83 -2.41 7.54
N LEU A 380 10.99 -1.32 8.29
CA LEU A 380 11.12 0.03 7.71
C LEU A 380 12.43 0.19 6.92
N GLU A 381 13.51 -0.41 7.40
CA GLU A 381 14.80 -0.42 6.71
C GLU A 381 14.71 -1.13 5.36
N SER A 382 14.02 -2.27 5.26
CA SER A 382 13.78 -2.95 3.98
C SER A 382 12.88 -2.16 3.03
N MET A 383 12.10 -1.19 3.55
CA MET A 383 11.34 -0.23 2.76
C MET A 383 12.15 1.00 2.31
N GLY A 384 13.45 1.06 2.63
CA GLY A 384 14.30 2.22 2.39
C GLY A 384 14.05 3.40 3.33
N VAL A 385 13.31 3.19 4.44
CA VAL A 385 12.94 4.24 5.39
C VAL A 385 13.92 4.30 6.54
N LYS A 386 14.59 5.45 6.68
CA LYS A 386 15.38 5.76 7.88
C LYS A 386 14.44 5.84 9.08
N SER A 387 14.70 5.01 10.09
CA SER A 387 13.79 4.86 11.22
C SER A 387 14.47 4.71 12.57
N GLN A 388 13.72 5.03 13.63
CA GLN A 388 14.10 4.82 15.03
C GLN A 388 12.89 4.37 15.84
N SER A 389 13.12 3.81 17.03
CA SER A 389 12.04 3.39 17.93
C SER A 389 12.05 4.17 19.24
N LYS A 390 10.87 4.48 19.77
CA LYS A 390 10.69 5.07 21.10
C LYS A 390 9.73 4.23 21.93
N ILE A 391 9.95 4.27 23.24
CA ILE A 391 9.09 3.64 24.23
C ILE A 391 8.50 4.77 25.09
N GLY A 392 7.18 4.87 25.07
CA GLY A 392 6.40 5.79 25.90
C GLY A 392 5.78 5.12 27.11
N GLU A 393 5.21 5.94 28.00
CA GLU A 393 4.47 5.47 29.17
C GLU A 393 3.01 5.95 29.12
N GLU A 394 2.10 5.18 29.71
CA GLU A 394 0.70 5.58 29.86
C GLU A 394 0.55 6.89 30.67
N PRO A 395 -0.48 7.71 30.38
CA PRO A 395 -1.56 7.47 29.42
C PRO A 395 -1.14 7.64 27.95
N ALA A 396 -1.55 6.69 27.10
CA ALA A 396 -1.09 6.64 25.70
C ALA A 396 -1.45 7.86 24.86
N ILE A 397 -2.64 8.42 25.04
CA ILE A 397 -3.11 9.56 24.26
C ILE A 397 -2.24 10.77 24.53
N ASP A 398 -2.07 11.12 25.80
CA ASP A 398 -1.28 12.29 26.21
C ASP A 398 0.17 12.15 25.75
N HIS A 399 0.75 10.96 25.90
CA HIS A 399 2.12 10.71 25.46
C HIS A 399 2.27 10.78 23.95
N ILE A 400 1.35 10.22 23.17
CA ILE A 400 1.37 10.29 21.70
C ILE A 400 1.25 11.75 21.24
N LEU A 401 0.35 12.53 21.84
CA LEU A 401 0.15 13.93 21.47
C LEU A 401 1.38 14.78 21.84
N SER A 402 1.93 14.62 23.03
CA SER A 402 3.16 15.32 23.48
C SER A 402 4.34 14.98 22.58
N GLU A 403 4.57 13.68 22.30
CA GLU A 403 5.67 13.24 21.43
C GLU A 403 5.47 13.76 20.00
N ALA A 404 4.25 13.76 19.48
CA ALA A 404 3.93 14.30 18.16
C ALA A 404 4.27 15.81 18.07
N GLU A 405 4.01 16.56 19.14
CA GLU A 405 4.33 17.99 19.26
C GLU A 405 5.82 18.26 19.45
N GLU A 406 6.43 17.69 20.49
CA GLU A 406 7.84 17.90 20.85
C GLU A 406 8.81 17.40 19.77
N GLY A 407 8.45 16.29 19.12
CA GLY A 407 9.25 15.70 18.05
C GLY A 407 8.98 16.29 16.66
N ASP A 408 8.12 17.30 16.56
CA ASP A 408 7.74 17.99 15.33
C ASP A 408 7.40 17.02 14.18
N TYR A 409 6.49 16.08 14.47
CA TYR A 409 6.06 15.10 13.47
C TYR A 409 5.00 15.71 12.55
N ASP A 410 5.02 15.35 11.27
CA ASP A 410 4.08 15.82 10.26
C ASP A 410 2.82 14.94 10.19
N LEU A 411 2.93 13.66 10.58
CA LEU A 411 1.88 12.66 10.50
C LEU A 411 1.94 11.71 11.69
N ILE A 412 0.76 11.39 12.23
CA ILE A 412 0.58 10.34 13.22
C ILE A 412 -0.11 9.16 12.53
N VAL A 413 0.43 7.95 12.68
CA VAL A 413 -0.17 6.70 12.17
C VAL A 413 -0.63 5.88 13.37
N ILE A 414 -1.89 5.48 13.34
CA ILE A 414 -2.53 4.65 14.38
C ILE A 414 -3.37 3.55 13.77
N GLY A 415 -3.40 2.38 14.40
CA GLY A 415 -4.30 1.29 14.03
C GLY A 415 -5.74 1.50 14.48
N ALA A 416 -6.67 1.02 13.66
CA ALA A 416 -8.07 0.82 14.02
C ALA A 416 -8.15 -0.39 14.98
N PRO A 417 -8.94 -0.31 16.06
CA PRO A 417 -8.91 -1.32 17.12
C PRO A 417 -9.65 -2.60 16.72
N ALA A 418 -9.07 -3.78 17.04
CA ALA A 418 -9.67 -5.10 16.83
C ALA A 418 -11.04 -5.24 17.54
N PRO A 419 -12.08 -5.85 16.94
CA PRO A 419 -13.36 -6.08 17.61
C PRO A 419 -13.16 -7.12 18.72
N ARG A 420 -12.87 -6.68 19.95
CA ARG A 420 -12.93 -7.54 21.14
C ARG A 420 -14.22 -7.33 21.93
N PRO A 421 -14.83 -8.40 22.49
CA PRO A 421 -16.08 -8.34 23.23
C PRO A 421 -15.92 -7.61 24.59
N PRO A 422 -17.03 -7.23 25.24
CA PRO A 422 -17.12 -5.96 25.94
C PRO A 422 -16.56 -6.06 27.37
N ARG A 423 -15.38 -5.48 27.61
CA ARG A 423 -14.98 -5.12 28.98
C ARG A 423 -14.23 -3.79 29.01
N ARG A 424 -14.99 -2.75 29.38
CA ARG A 424 -14.61 -1.46 30.01
C ARG A 424 -13.35 -0.74 29.47
N LEU A 425 -13.44 -0.20 28.25
CA LEU A 425 -13.00 1.16 27.88
C LEU A 425 -13.51 1.39 26.46
N ARG A 426 -14.45 2.32 26.18
CA ARG A 426 -15.06 2.42 24.83
C ARG A 426 -14.04 2.93 23.79
N TRP A 427 -13.22 2.03 23.24
CA TRP A 427 -12.29 2.04 22.07
C TRP A 427 -12.49 3.08 20.97
N HIS A 428 -13.73 3.50 20.67
CA HIS A 428 -13.96 4.70 19.88
C HIS A 428 -13.18 5.90 20.44
N ASP A 429 -12.89 5.93 21.75
CA ASP A 429 -12.19 7.01 22.42
C ASP A 429 -10.75 7.24 21.93
N LEU A 430 -9.88 6.23 21.76
CA LEU A 430 -8.44 6.53 21.54
C LEU A 430 -8.18 7.23 20.20
N ALA A 431 -8.58 6.60 19.08
CA ALA A 431 -8.36 7.17 17.76
C ALA A 431 -9.16 8.47 17.57
N ASN A 432 -10.41 8.55 18.08
CA ASN A 432 -11.15 9.81 18.06
C ASN A 432 -10.48 10.90 18.90
N GLN A 433 -9.93 10.57 20.08
CA GLN A 433 -9.28 11.54 20.96
C GLN A 433 -7.95 12.02 20.39
N ILE A 434 -7.16 11.14 19.77
CA ILE A 434 -5.93 11.55 19.06
C ILE A 434 -6.30 12.48 17.90
N VAL A 435 -7.24 12.08 17.03
CA VAL A 435 -7.70 12.94 15.92
C VAL A 435 -8.28 14.25 16.43
N SER A 436 -9.02 14.24 17.54
CA SER A 436 -9.62 15.46 18.11
C SER A 436 -8.63 16.32 18.89
N GLY A 437 -7.53 15.75 19.37
CA GLY A 437 -6.53 16.37 20.22
C GLY A 437 -5.30 16.90 19.47
N THR A 438 -5.27 16.77 18.15
CA THR A 438 -4.16 17.26 17.32
C THR A 438 -4.64 17.98 16.07
N HIS A 439 -3.84 18.93 15.60
CA HIS A 439 -4.01 19.60 14.31
C HIS A 439 -3.25 18.88 13.18
N ARG A 440 -2.41 17.90 13.53
CA ARG A 440 -1.62 17.12 12.58
C ARG A 440 -2.53 16.16 11.80
N PRO A 441 -2.19 15.86 10.54
CA PRO A 441 -2.75 14.71 9.85
C PRO A 441 -2.64 13.43 10.68
N VAL A 442 -3.69 12.63 10.70
CA VAL A 442 -3.72 11.33 11.37
C VAL A 442 -4.16 10.27 10.38
N LEU A 443 -3.30 9.31 10.09
CA LEU A 443 -3.62 8.13 9.32
C LEU A 443 -4.17 7.05 10.24
N VAL A 444 -5.36 6.58 9.93
CA VAL A 444 -5.99 5.47 10.62
C VAL A 444 -5.95 4.24 9.72
N VAL A 445 -5.24 3.22 10.20
CA VAL A 445 -5.04 1.96 9.48
C VAL A 445 -6.15 0.98 9.85
N PRO A 446 -6.88 0.38 8.89
CA PRO A 446 -7.95 -0.55 9.18
C PRO A 446 -7.40 -1.84 9.80
N LEU A 447 -8.27 -2.60 10.43
CA LEU A 447 -7.96 -3.99 10.74
C LEU A 447 -7.93 -4.77 9.43
N VAL A 448 -6.89 -5.56 9.26
CA VAL A 448 -6.82 -6.55 8.19
C VAL A 448 -6.96 -7.89 8.91
N ASP A 449 -8.03 -8.63 8.60
CA ASP A 449 -8.24 -9.99 9.09
C ASP A 449 -7.24 -10.98 8.46
#